data_AF-A0A7J7DRG5-F1
#
_entry.id   AF-A0A7J7DRG5-F1
#
_cell.length_a   1.000
_cell.length_b   1.000
_cell.length_c   1.000
_cell.angle_alpha   90.00
_cell.angle_beta   90.00
_cell.angle_gamma   90.00
#
_symmetry.space_group_name_H-M   'P 1'
#
loop_
_entity.id
_entity.type
_entity.pdbx_description
1 polymer ?
#
loop_
_entity_poly.entity_id
_entity_poly.type
_entity_poly.pdbx_seq_one_letter_code
_entity_poly.pdbx_strand_id
1 'polypeptide(L)'
;MEQITASEIAGFGVGTLLLCATLAAPRIDAFISASQRSSLGMCKRCGDLRMIACSRCKGLGSVKSGGPESFNLIGDLYESLGGESKMKPIACTKCQARGHFSCPDCSQIPSV
;
A
#
# COMPACT_ATOMS: atom_id res chain seq x y z
N MET A 1 -1.40 -38.98 -27.05
CA MET A 1 -0.47 -37.83 -26.91
C MET A 1 -1.26 -36.62 -27.34
N GLU A 2 -1.90 -35.93 -26.39
CA GLU A 2 -2.76 -34.77 -26.63
C GLU A 2 -1.85 -33.59 -27.02
N GLN A 3 -1.92 -33.14 -28.28
CA GLN A 3 -1.13 -32.03 -28.76
C GLN A 3 -1.82 -30.72 -28.38
N ILE A 4 -1.11 -29.84 -27.67
CA ILE A 4 -1.59 -28.49 -27.38
C ILE A 4 -1.92 -27.79 -28.70
N THR A 5 -3.12 -27.23 -28.79
CA THR A 5 -3.59 -26.54 -30.01
C THR A 5 -2.92 -25.17 -30.13
N ALA A 6 -2.63 -24.72 -31.36
CA ALA A 6 -2.04 -23.41 -31.61
C ALA A 6 -2.82 -22.25 -30.93
N SER A 7 -4.14 -22.39 -30.83
CA SER A 7 -5.02 -21.45 -30.12
C SER A 7 -4.79 -21.41 -28.60
N GLU A 8 -4.45 -22.55 -27.98
CA GLU A 8 -4.12 -22.59 -26.54
C GLU A 8 -2.78 -21.90 -26.27
N ILE A 9 -1.77 -22.12 -27.12
CA ILE A 9 -0.47 -21.42 -27.04
C ILE A 9 -0.65 -19.90 -27.18
N ALA A 10 -1.48 -19.47 -28.13
CA ALA A 10 -1.80 -18.06 -28.32
C ALA A 10 -2.53 -17.49 -27.07
N GLY A 11 -3.48 -18.23 -26.50
CA GLY A 11 -4.17 -17.86 -25.27
C GLY A 11 -3.21 -17.71 -24.09
N PHE A 12 -2.27 -18.65 -23.91
CA PHE A 12 -1.24 -18.57 -22.88
C PHE A 12 -0.29 -17.39 -23.09
N GLY A 13 0.08 -17.10 -24.34
CA GLY A 13 0.92 -15.94 -24.67
C GLY A 13 0.25 -14.62 -24.31
N VAL A 14 -0.98 -14.40 -24.78
CA VAL A 14 -1.74 -13.18 -24.49
C VAL A 14 -2.05 -13.07 -22.99
N GLY A 15 -2.45 -14.16 -22.34
CA GLY A 15 -2.71 -14.19 -20.91
C GLY A 15 -1.48 -13.83 -20.07
N THR A 16 -0.31 -14.37 -20.43
CA THR A 16 0.95 -14.05 -19.73
C THR A 16 1.36 -12.59 -19.94
N LEU A 17 1.21 -12.07 -21.17
CA LEU A 17 1.50 -10.67 -21.48
C LEU A 17 0.64 -9.72 -20.64
N LEU A 18 -0.68 -9.98 -20.57
CA LEU A 18 -1.61 -9.17 -19.79
C LEU A 18 -1.27 -9.22 -18.30
N LEU A 19 -0.96 -10.42 -17.77
CA LEU A 19 -0.53 -10.57 -16.38
C LEU A 19 0.71 -9.72 -16.07
N CYS A 20 1.74 -9.81 -16.93
CA CYS A 20 2.95 -9.00 -16.81
C CYS A 20 2.64 -7.50 -16.87
N ALA A 21 1.76 -7.06 -17.77
CA ALA A 21 1.35 -5.66 -17.88
C ALA A 21 0.66 -5.17 -16.60
N THR A 22 -0.26 -5.96 -16.02
CA THR A 22 -0.91 -5.61 -14.75
C THR A 22 0.05 -5.52 -13.58
N LEU A 23 1.09 -6.38 -13.52
CA LEU A 23 2.10 -6.31 -12.47
C LEU A 23 3.07 -5.14 -12.66
N ALA A 24 3.38 -4.79 -13.92
CA ALA A 24 4.29 -3.69 -14.24
C ALA A 24 3.66 -2.30 -14.08
N ALA A 25 2.37 -2.15 -14.37
CA ALA A 25 1.70 -0.84 -14.37
C ALA A 25 1.86 -0.06 -13.03
N PRO A 26 1.65 -0.63 -11.83
CA PRO A 26 1.85 0.09 -10.56
C PRO A 26 3.30 0.49 -10.31
N ARG A 27 4.27 -0.26 -10.86
CA ARG A 27 5.70 0.06 -10.71
C ARG A 27 6.08 1.26 -11.55
N ILE A 28 5.57 1.34 -12.77
CA ILE A 28 5.80 2.47 -13.68
C ILE A 28 5.14 3.73 -13.11
N ASP A 29 3.90 3.64 -12.64
CA ASP A 29 3.20 4.75 -12.00
C ASP A 29 3.93 5.27 -10.75
N ALA A 30 4.41 4.36 -9.90
CA ALA A 30 5.23 4.72 -8.74
C ALA A 30 6.55 5.39 -9.15
N PHE A 31 7.18 4.95 -10.23
CA PHE A 31 8.41 5.54 -10.75
C PHE A 31 8.17 6.97 -11.26
N ILE A 32 7.13 7.17 -12.07
CA ILE A 32 6.76 8.50 -12.58
C ILE A 32 6.40 9.43 -11.43
N SER A 33 5.60 8.96 -10.47
CA SER A 33 5.28 9.72 -9.26
C SER A 33 6.53 10.11 -8.48
N ALA A 34 7.50 9.20 -8.33
CA ALA A 34 8.76 9.49 -7.66
C ALA A 34 9.60 10.53 -8.42
N SER A 35 9.69 10.42 -9.75
CA SER A 35 10.41 11.38 -10.60
C SER A 35 9.79 12.77 -10.58
N GLN A 36 8.46 12.87 -10.60
CA GLN A 36 7.77 14.17 -10.49
C GLN A 36 8.01 14.81 -9.12
N ARG A 37 7.92 14.03 -8.04
CA ARG A 37 8.20 14.52 -6.68
C ARG A 37 9.64 15.02 -6.53
N SER A 38 10.62 14.39 -7.18
CA SER A 38 12.01 14.85 -7.09
C SER A 38 12.24 16.20 -7.79
N SER A 39 11.51 16.50 -8.86
CA SER A 39 11.64 17.79 -9.57
C SER A 39 10.95 18.95 -8.84
N LEU A 40 9.93 18.67 -8.02
CA LEU A 40 9.14 19.68 -7.30
C LEU A 40 9.78 20.13 -5.98
N GLY A 41 10.99 19.65 -5.65
CA GLY A 41 11.67 20.01 -4.41
C GLY A 41 10.99 19.45 -3.15
N MET A 42 10.15 18.43 -3.31
CA MET A 42 9.36 17.89 -2.21
C MET A 42 10.23 17.20 -1.15
N CYS A 43 9.82 17.26 0.10
CA CYS A 43 10.54 16.60 1.18
C CYS A 43 10.67 15.10 0.91
N LYS A 44 11.90 14.61 0.88
CA LYS A 44 12.22 13.20 0.56
C LYS A 44 11.67 12.20 1.56
N ARG A 45 11.39 12.61 2.80
CA ARG A 45 10.76 11.76 3.83
C ARG A 45 9.24 11.72 3.74
N CYS A 46 8.59 12.88 3.70
CA CYS A 46 7.13 13.01 3.80
C CYS A 46 6.42 13.14 2.44
N GLY A 47 7.14 13.43 1.36
CA GLY A 47 6.55 13.87 0.10
C GLY A 47 5.64 15.09 0.29
N ASP A 48 6.07 16.05 1.10
CA ASP A 48 5.33 17.25 1.55
C ASP A 48 3.97 17.05 2.21
N LEU A 49 3.59 15.82 2.52
CA LEU A 49 2.39 15.53 3.31
C LEU A 49 2.47 16.07 4.74
N ARG A 50 3.67 16.47 5.20
CA ARG A 50 3.97 16.93 6.58
C ARG A 50 3.63 15.94 7.68
N MET A 51 3.19 14.75 7.30
CA MET A 51 2.83 13.65 8.18
C MET A 51 3.37 12.34 7.61
N ILE A 52 3.77 11.44 8.51
CA ILE A 52 4.32 10.12 8.21
C ILE A 52 3.43 9.09 8.91
N ALA A 53 2.95 8.10 8.18
CA ALA A 53 2.13 7.03 8.74
C ALA A 53 2.87 6.29 9.86
N CYS A 54 2.16 5.97 10.93
CA CYS A 54 2.72 5.23 12.04
C CYS A 54 3.00 3.79 11.61
N SER A 55 4.26 3.38 11.64
CA SER A 55 4.67 2.04 11.21
C SER A 55 4.01 0.89 11.98
N ARG A 56 3.52 1.15 13.21
CA ARG A 56 2.88 0.12 14.06
C ARG A 56 1.42 -0.15 13.70
N CYS A 57 0.67 0.89 13.32
CA CYS A 57 -0.74 0.77 12.96
C CYS A 57 -1.02 1.06 11.49
N LYS A 58 0.03 1.22 10.67
CA LYS A 58 -0.02 1.49 9.23
C LYS A 58 -0.96 2.65 8.83
N GLY A 59 -1.16 3.63 9.70
CA GLY A 59 -2.06 4.77 9.43
C GLY A 59 -3.43 4.69 10.10
N LEU A 60 -3.86 3.54 10.62
CA LEU A 60 -5.23 3.38 11.15
C LEU A 60 -5.46 4.02 12.52
N GLY A 61 -4.41 4.27 13.30
CA GLY A 61 -4.54 4.73 14.69
C GLY A 61 -4.97 3.62 15.66
N SER A 62 -5.32 2.44 15.18
CA SER A 62 -5.58 1.27 15.99
C SER A 62 -4.81 0.06 15.47
N VAL A 63 -4.52 -0.87 16.37
CA VAL A 63 -3.98 -2.18 16.05
C VAL A 63 -5.06 -3.21 16.38
N LYS A 64 -5.30 -4.14 15.46
CA LYS A 64 -6.12 -5.31 15.75
C LYS A 64 -5.36 -6.09 16.82
N SER A 65 -5.98 -6.26 17.99
CA SER A 65 -5.43 -7.18 18.98
C SER A 65 -5.41 -8.56 18.32
N GLY A 66 -4.29 -9.28 18.31
CA GLY A 66 -4.22 -10.58 17.64
C GLY A 66 -2.92 -10.81 16.86
N GLY A 67 -1.84 -11.06 17.62
CA GLY A 67 -0.63 -11.76 17.16
C GLY A 67 0.28 -11.04 16.14
N PRO A 68 1.59 -11.32 16.17
CA PRO A 68 2.50 -10.86 15.13
C PRO A 68 2.25 -11.68 13.85
N GLU A 69 2.39 -11.04 12.70
CA GLU A 69 2.47 -11.70 11.38
C GLU A 69 1.18 -12.35 10.84
N SER A 70 0.26 -11.54 10.33
CA SER A 70 -0.51 -12.01 9.17
C SER A 70 -0.76 -10.89 8.16
N PHE A 71 -0.01 -10.93 7.07
CA PHE A 71 -0.45 -10.33 5.81
C PHE A 71 -1.58 -11.20 5.24
N ASN A 72 -2.74 -11.21 5.91
CA ASN A 72 -3.94 -11.84 5.38
C ASN A 72 -4.59 -10.87 4.39
N LEU A 73 -4.03 -10.81 3.17
CA LEU A 73 -4.62 -10.11 2.02
C LEU A 73 -6.11 -10.48 1.83
N ILE A 74 -6.46 -11.73 2.13
CA ILE A 74 -7.83 -12.26 2.11
C ILE A 74 -8.69 -11.73 3.26
N GLY A 75 -8.11 -11.52 4.44
CA GLY A 75 -8.83 -11.01 5.61
C GLY A 75 -9.22 -9.54 5.48
N ASP A 76 -8.33 -8.73 4.88
CA ASP A 76 -8.61 -7.33 4.56
C ASP A 76 -9.71 -7.19 3.50
N LEU A 77 -9.70 -8.05 2.48
CA LEU A 77 -10.75 -8.08 1.44
C LEU A 77 -12.10 -8.56 1.99
N TYR A 78 -12.11 -9.56 2.88
CA TYR A 78 -13.33 -10.06 3.53
C TYR A 78 -13.96 -9.02 4.47
N GLU A 79 -13.13 -8.29 5.22
CA GLU A 79 -13.57 -7.19 6.08
C GLU A 79 -14.07 -6.00 5.26
N SER A 80 -13.40 -5.67 4.14
CA SER A 80 -13.88 -4.65 3.18
C SER A 80 -15.17 -5.07 2.45
N LEU A 81 -15.45 -6.37 2.36
CA LEU A 81 -16.73 -6.92 1.84
C LEU A 81 -17.83 -7.02 2.92
N GLY A 82 -17.60 -6.52 4.14
CA GLY A 82 -18.61 -6.46 5.20
C GLY A 82 -18.61 -7.65 6.17
N GLY A 83 -17.55 -8.46 6.18
CA GLY A 83 -17.37 -9.51 7.18
C GLY A 83 -16.97 -8.94 8.55
N GLU A 84 -17.85 -9.05 9.54
CA GLU A 84 -17.62 -8.55 10.89
C GLU A 84 -16.55 -9.37 11.63
N SER A 85 -15.32 -8.86 11.73
CA SER A 85 -14.37 -9.44 12.70
C SER A 85 -14.69 -8.92 14.10
N LYS A 86 -15.01 -9.83 15.02
CA LYS A 86 -15.42 -9.55 16.41
C LYS A 86 -14.31 -9.00 17.31
N MET A 87 -13.19 -8.51 16.77
CA MET A 87 -12.04 -8.10 17.55
C MET A 87 -12.03 -6.58 17.71
N LYS A 88 -12.22 -6.11 18.96
CA LYS A 88 -12.21 -4.67 19.27
C LYS A 88 -10.84 -4.08 18.89
N PRO A 89 -10.78 -3.05 18.04
CA PRO A 89 -9.53 -2.39 17.70
C PRO A 89 -8.93 -1.73 18.95
N ILE A 90 -7.66 -1.98 19.22
CA ILE A 90 -6.94 -1.36 20.35
C ILE A 90 -6.27 -0.10 19.86
N ALA A 91 -6.43 1.00 20.58
CA ALA A 91 -5.75 2.26 20.28
C ALA A 91 -4.22 2.06 20.19
N CYS A 92 -3.62 2.54 19.10
CA CYS A 92 -2.18 2.43 18.92
C CYS A 92 -1.48 3.40 19.89
N THR A 93 -0.82 2.86 20.90
CA THR A 93 -0.08 3.65 21.90
C THR A 93 1.09 4.43 21.28
N LYS A 94 1.70 3.90 20.22
CA LYS A 94 2.86 4.53 19.55
C LYS A 94 2.52 5.89 18.95
N CYS A 95 1.36 6.01 18.29
CA CYS A 95 0.89 7.27 17.71
C CYS A 95 -0.25 7.90 18.51
N GLN A 96 -0.56 7.39 19.70
CA GLN A 96 -1.66 7.85 20.56
C GLN A 96 -2.99 7.94 19.78
N ALA A 97 -3.33 6.86 19.07
CA ALA A 97 -4.50 6.75 18.21
C ALA A 97 -4.57 7.70 16.98
N ARG A 98 -3.55 8.51 16.71
CA ARG A 98 -3.54 9.44 15.56
C ARG A 98 -3.30 8.79 14.20
N GLY A 99 -2.74 7.58 14.18
CA GLY A 99 -2.37 6.90 12.94
C GLY A 99 -1.09 7.42 12.26
N HIS A 100 -0.61 8.62 12.61
CA HIS A 100 0.54 9.27 11.98
C HIS A 100 1.39 10.07 12.96
N PHE A 101 2.56 10.53 12.50
CA PHE A 101 3.44 11.50 13.16
C PHE A 101 3.68 12.70 12.25
N SER A 102 3.94 13.88 12.80
CA SER A 102 4.44 15.00 11.99
C SER A 102 5.81 14.66 11.42
N CYS A 103 6.07 15.05 10.17
CA CYS A 103 7.37 14.82 9.57
C CYS A 103 8.43 15.68 10.26
N PRO A 104 9.52 15.09 10.76
CA PRO A 104 10.57 15.84 11.46
C PRO A 104 11.29 16.84 10.54
N ASP A 105 11.33 16.58 9.24
CA ASP A 105 12.12 17.37 8.28
C ASP A 105 11.32 18.56 7.72
N CYS A 106 9.99 18.43 7.60
CA CYS A 106 9.16 19.34 6.80
C CYS A 106 7.99 19.98 7.59
N SER A 107 7.67 19.51 8.80
CA SER A 107 6.43 19.93 9.50
C SER A 107 6.44 21.34 10.07
N GLN A 108 7.62 21.88 10.40
CA GLN A 108 7.76 23.22 10.98
C GLN A 108 8.15 24.28 9.95
N ILE A 109 8.40 23.87 8.71
CA ILE A 109 8.77 24.79 7.64
C ILE A 109 7.47 25.42 7.10
N PRO A 110 7.36 26.76 7.05
CA PRO A 110 6.23 27.41 6.40
C PRO A 110 6.15 26.96 4.93
N SER A 111 4.95 26.62 4.45
CA SER A 111 4.75 26.40 3.01
C SER A 111 4.92 27.74 2.32
N VAL A 112 5.85 27.80 1.36
CA VAL A 112 6.03 28.94 0.44
C VAL A 112 4.84 29.03 -0.50
#